data_AF-Q5G6E8-F1
#
_entry.id   AF-Q5G6E8-F1
#
_cell.length_a   1.000
_cell.length_b   1.000
_cell.length_c   1.000
_cell.angle_alpha   90.00
_cell.angle_beta   90.00
_cell.angle_gamma   90.00
#
_symmetry.space_group_name_H-M   'P 1'
#
loop_
_entity.id
_entity.type
_entity.pdbx_description
1 polymer ?
#
loop_
_entity_poly.entity_id
_entity_poly.type
_entity_poly.pdbx_seq_one_letter_code
_entity_poly.pdbx_strand_id
1 'polypeptide(L)'
;VFSLLAIAIERYITMLKMKLHNESNSSRSFLLISACWIISLILGGLPIMGWNCISMLPSCSTVLPLYHKHYILFCTTVFTVLLLSIVILYCRIYSLVRTRSRRLTFRKNTFKASRSSEKSLALLKTVIIVLSVFIACWAPLFILLLLDVGCKVKTCDILFKVEYFLVLAVLNSGTNPIIYTLTNKEMRRAFTRIMSCCKCPRGDTTGK
;
A
#
# COMPACT_ATOMS: atom_id res chain seq x y z
N VAL A 1 -0.05 4.84 3.22
CA VAL A 1 -1.50 4.72 2.89
C VAL A 1 -1.88 5.57 1.68
N PHE A 2 -1.56 6.87 1.64
CA PHE A 2 -1.92 7.74 0.50
C PHE A 2 -1.37 7.26 -0.86
N SER A 3 -0.14 6.74 -0.91
CA SER A 3 0.40 6.16 -2.16
C SER A 3 -0.37 4.91 -2.62
N LEU A 4 -0.85 4.07 -1.68
CA LEU A 4 -1.70 2.92 -2.01
C LEU A 4 -3.07 3.38 -2.53
N LEU A 5 -3.63 4.45 -1.96
CA LEU A 5 -4.86 5.08 -2.45
C LEU A 5 -4.67 5.64 -3.87
N ALA A 6 -3.57 6.34 -4.13
CA ALA A 6 -3.26 6.87 -5.45
C ALA A 6 -3.15 5.75 -6.50
N ILE A 7 -2.43 4.66 -6.17
CA ILE A 7 -2.36 3.46 -7.01
C ILE A 7 -3.75 2.85 -7.23
N ALA A 8 -4.59 2.81 -6.20
CA ALA A 8 -5.96 2.29 -6.29
C ALA A 8 -6.85 3.12 -7.21
N ILE A 9 -6.79 4.44 -7.09
CA ILE A 9 -7.52 5.39 -7.94
C ILE A 9 -7.03 5.28 -9.38
N GLU A 10 -5.72 5.26 -9.61
CA GLU A 10 -5.14 5.11 -10.93
C GLU A 10 -5.61 3.81 -11.61
N ARG A 11 -5.52 2.68 -10.90
CA ARG A 11 -5.99 1.38 -11.40
C ARG A 11 -7.49 1.37 -11.67
N TYR A 12 -8.30 1.96 -10.80
CA TYR A 12 -9.74 2.08 -11.01
C TYR A 12 -10.05 2.85 -12.31
N ILE A 13 -9.36 3.98 -12.52
CA ILE A 13 -9.53 4.81 -13.72
C ILE A 13 -9.09 4.04 -14.97
N THR A 14 -7.92 3.39 -14.96
CA THR A 14 -7.40 2.62 -16.10
C THR A 14 -8.27 1.40 -16.43
N MET A 15 -8.91 0.77 -15.45
CA MET A 15 -9.74 -0.42 -15.68
C MET A 15 -11.18 -0.09 -16.11
N LEU A 16 -11.74 1.03 -15.64
CA LEU A 16 -13.08 1.47 -16.05
C LEU A 16 -13.08 2.20 -17.38
N LYS A 17 -12.11 3.09 -17.59
CA LYS A 17 -11.90 3.71 -18.89
C LYS A 17 -11.00 2.75 -19.67
N MET A 18 -11.59 1.84 -20.47
CA MET A 18 -10.89 1.11 -21.55
C MET A 18 -10.34 2.07 -22.64
N LYS A 19 -9.89 3.28 -22.29
CA LYS A 19 -9.49 4.32 -23.22
C LYS A 19 -7.98 4.29 -23.39
N LEU A 20 -7.61 4.31 -24.67
CA LEU A 20 -6.27 4.38 -25.23
C LEU A 20 -5.34 5.22 -24.35
N HIS A 21 -4.14 4.68 -24.18
CA HIS A 21 -2.94 5.38 -23.73
C HIS A 21 -2.89 6.77 -24.39
N ASN A 22 -3.34 7.79 -23.66
CA ASN A 22 -3.30 9.18 -24.09
C ASN A 22 -2.18 9.83 -23.28
N GLU A 23 -1.25 10.44 -24.01
CA GLU A 23 0.03 11.07 -23.64
C GLU A 23 -0.10 12.26 -22.64
N SER A 24 -1.14 12.30 -21.81
CA SER A 24 -1.42 13.35 -20.82
C SER A 24 -1.78 12.74 -19.46
N ASN A 25 -0.89 11.91 -18.91
CA ASN A 25 -1.04 11.34 -17.56
C ASN A 25 0.13 11.66 -16.61
N SER A 26 1.30 12.09 -17.13
CA SER A 26 2.48 12.33 -16.29
C SER A 26 2.27 13.47 -15.29
N SER A 27 1.71 14.61 -15.73
CA SER A 27 1.43 15.76 -14.87
C SER A 27 0.40 15.46 -13.78
N ARG A 28 -0.61 14.63 -14.08
CA ARG A 28 -1.62 14.21 -13.08
C ARG A 28 -1.01 13.29 -12.03
N SER A 29 -0.19 12.32 -12.44
CA SER A 29 0.52 11.44 -11.50
C SER A 29 1.48 12.22 -10.63
N PHE A 30 2.21 13.19 -11.19
CA PHE A 30 3.07 14.09 -10.42
C PHE A 30 2.28 14.93 -9.40
N LEU A 31 1.14 15.52 -9.81
CA LEU A 31 0.27 16.27 -8.91
C LEU A 31 -0.26 15.40 -7.75
N LEU A 32 -0.70 14.17 -8.05
CA LEU A 32 -1.18 13.24 -7.03
C LEU A 32 -0.08 12.85 -6.05
N ILE A 33 1.14 12.59 -6.54
CA ILE A 33 2.30 12.27 -5.69
C ILE A 33 2.62 13.46 -4.79
N SER A 34 2.75 14.66 -5.35
CA SER A 34 3.03 15.88 -4.59
C SER A 34 1.97 16.15 -3.52
N ALA A 35 0.69 16.01 -3.85
CA ALA A 35 -0.40 16.13 -2.88
C ALA A 35 -0.30 15.08 -1.77
N CYS A 36 0.02 13.83 -2.10
CA CYS A 36 0.22 12.78 -1.09
C CYS A 36 1.35 13.12 -0.11
N TRP A 37 2.46 13.67 -0.60
CA TRP A 37 3.58 14.09 0.24
C TRP A 37 3.20 15.27 1.14
N ILE A 38 2.57 16.30 0.59
CA ILE A 38 2.13 17.49 1.35
C ILE A 38 1.18 17.07 2.48
N ILE A 39 0.15 16.26 2.18
CA ILE A 39 -0.79 15.78 3.19
C ILE A 39 -0.07 14.95 4.26
N SER A 40 0.90 14.12 3.87
CA SER A 40 1.68 13.31 4.81
C SER A 40 2.54 14.17 5.75
N LEU A 41 3.17 15.21 5.22
CA LEU A 41 3.97 16.16 6.01
C LEU A 41 3.10 16.94 7.00
N ILE A 42 1.94 17.42 6.55
CA ILE A 42 0.99 18.14 7.41
C ILE A 42 0.52 17.21 8.53
N LEU A 43 -0.02 16.03 8.21
CA LEU A 43 -0.53 15.10 9.21
C LEU A 43 0.54 14.62 10.19
N GLY A 44 1.76 14.36 9.71
CA GLY A 44 2.89 13.96 10.56
C GLY A 44 3.44 15.10 11.42
N GLY A 45 3.31 16.35 10.96
CA GLY A 45 3.82 17.54 11.67
C GLY A 45 2.83 18.15 12.69
N LEU A 46 1.55 17.79 12.66
CA LEU A 46 0.52 18.33 13.57
C LEU A 46 0.90 18.28 15.07
N PRO A 47 1.51 17.21 15.61
CA PRO A 47 1.95 17.18 17.01
C PRO A 47 3.04 18.22 17.32
N ILE A 48 3.94 18.47 16.37
CA ILE A 48 5.02 19.46 16.46
C ILE A 48 4.44 20.88 16.44
N MET A 49 3.39 21.09 15.63
CA MET A 49 2.70 22.38 15.53
C MET A 49 1.75 22.69 16.70
N GLY A 50 1.65 21.79 17.69
CA GLY A 50 0.93 22.05 18.95
C GLY A 50 -0.08 20.99 19.36
N TRP A 51 -0.40 20.00 18.52
CA TRP A 51 -1.33 18.93 18.89
C TRP A 51 -0.67 17.80 19.69
N ASN A 52 0.00 18.18 20.78
CA ASN A 52 0.68 17.31 21.72
C ASN A 52 0.01 17.35 23.10
N CYS A 53 0.51 16.56 24.05
CA CYS A 53 -0.05 16.46 25.40
C CYS A 53 0.87 17.04 26.49
N ILE A 54 1.85 17.89 26.14
CA ILE A 54 2.88 18.39 27.08
C ILE A 54 2.24 19.13 28.27
N SER A 55 1.18 19.90 28.03
CA SER A 55 0.44 20.62 29.08
C SER A 55 -0.62 19.77 29.80
N MET A 56 -0.87 18.53 29.36
CA MET A 56 -1.93 17.65 29.88
C MET A 56 -1.49 16.18 29.85
N LEU A 57 -0.58 15.82 30.75
CA LEU A 57 -0.03 14.46 30.88
C LEU A 57 -1.06 13.32 30.97
N PRO A 58 -2.23 13.47 31.62
CA PRO A 58 -3.24 12.41 31.67
C PRO A 58 -3.80 12.01 30.29
N SER A 59 -3.72 12.91 29.31
CA SER A 59 -4.20 12.70 27.94
C SER A 59 -3.12 12.16 26.99
N CYS A 60 -1.91 11.89 27.51
CA CYS A 60 -0.82 11.33 26.73
C CYS A 60 -1.01 9.84 26.45
N SER A 61 -0.55 9.42 25.27
CA SER A 61 -0.40 8.02 24.88
C SER A 61 0.69 7.32 25.70
N THR A 62 0.47 6.05 26.03
CA THR A 62 1.49 5.18 26.65
C THR A 62 2.47 4.65 25.58
N VAL A 63 1.97 4.46 24.36
CA VAL A 63 2.69 3.86 23.23
C VAL A 63 3.61 4.87 22.54
N LEU A 64 3.13 6.11 22.34
CA LEU A 64 3.90 7.22 21.80
C LEU A 64 3.94 8.36 22.83
N PRO A 65 4.96 8.40 23.69
CA PRO A 65 5.12 9.49 24.65
C PRO A 65 5.06 10.86 23.95
N LEU A 66 4.45 11.85 24.60
CA LEU A 66 4.16 13.20 24.07
C LEU A 66 3.06 13.31 23.00
N TYR A 67 2.54 12.21 22.47
CA TYR A 67 1.39 12.26 21.55
C TYR A 67 0.07 12.32 22.32
N HIS A 68 -0.83 13.19 21.88
CA HIS A 68 -2.17 13.31 22.44
C HIS A 68 -3.04 12.14 21.97
N LYS A 69 -3.80 11.48 22.87
CA LYS A 69 -4.69 10.35 22.51
C LYS A 69 -5.69 10.67 21.40
N HIS A 70 -6.34 11.83 21.44
CA HIS A 70 -7.21 12.30 20.35
C HIS A 70 -6.51 12.43 18.99
N TYR A 71 -5.24 12.84 18.95
CA TYR A 71 -4.49 12.87 17.70
C TYR A 71 -4.26 11.44 17.16
N ILE A 72 -3.87 10.50 18.03
CA ILE A 72 -3.73 9.08 17.64
C ILE A 72 -5.05 8.52 17.14
N LEU A 73 -6.16 8.79 17.83
CA LEU A 73 -7.50 8.37 17.43
C LEU A 73 -7.86 8.94 16.05
N PHE A 74 -7.61 10.23 15.83
CA PHE A 74 -7.84 10.90 14.55
C PHE A 74 -7.06 10.23 13.42
N CYS A 75 -5.74 10.06 13.56
CA CYS A 75 -4.90 9.42 12.55
C CYS A 75 -5.32 7.97 12.28
N THR A 76 -5.56 7.21 13.34
CA THR A 76 -5.97 5.80 13.23
C THR A 76 -7.32 5.66 12.54
N THR A 77 -8.29 6.53 12.86
CA THR A 77 -9.60 6.56 12.20
C THR A 77 -9.48 6.94 10.73
N VAL A 78 -8.71 8.00 10.41
CA VAL A 78 -8.50 8.42 9.01
C VAL A 78 -7.85 7.30 8.20
N PHE A 79 -6.78 6.67 8.70
CA PHE A 79 -6.11 5.60 7.96
C PHE A 79 -6.95 4.34 7.83
N THR A 80 -7.71 3.95 8.84
CA THR A 80 -8.61 2.79 8.76
C THR A 80 -9.74 3.01 7.75
N VAL A 81 -10.38 4.19 7.76
CA VAL A 81 -11.40 4.55 6.75
C VAL A 81 -10.81 4.54 5.34
N LEU A 82 -9.61 5.10 5.14
CA LEU A 82 -8.94 5.07 3.84
C LEU A 82 -8.65 3.63 3.40
N LEU A 83 -8.14 2.77 4.28
CA LEU A 83 -7.88 1.36 3.95
C LEU A 83 -9.17 0.61 3.60
N LEU A 84 -10.25 0.81 4.37
CA LEU A 84 -11.55 0.23 4.07
C LEU A 84 -12.07 0.67 2.70
N SER A 85 -11.92 1.96 2.37
CA SER A 85 -12.31 2.48 1.06
C SER A 85 -11.54 1.81 -0.09
N ILE A 86 -10.23 1.57 0.10
CA ILE A 86 -9.37 0.87 -0.87
C ILE A 86 -9.82 -0.59 -1.03
N VAL A 87 -10.09 -1.30 0.08
CA VAL A 87 -10.58 -2.68 0.06
C VAL A 87 -11.90 -2.77 -0.71
N ILE A 88 -12.88 -1.92 -0.38
CA ILE A 88 -14.18 -1.89 -1.05
C ILE A 88 -14.02 -1.62 -2.55
N LEU A 89 -13.17 -0.67 -2.92
CA LEU A 89 -12.88 -0.35 -4.31
C LEU A 89 -12.31 -1.57 -5.06
N TYR A 90 -11.32 -2.26 -4.50
CA TYR A 90 -10.73 -3.45 -5.11
C TYR A 90 -11.68 -4.63 -5.16
N CYS A 91 -12.52 -4.85 -4.15
CA CYS A 91 -13.56 -5.86 -4.17
C CYS A 91 -14.59 -5.59 -5.29
N ARG A 92 -14.98 -4.33 -5.49
CA ARG A 92 -15.86 -3.92 -6.59
C ARG A 92 -15.20 -4.15 -7.95
N ILE A 93 -13.95 -3.74 -8.12
CA ILE A 93 -13.21 -3.94 -9.38
C ILE A 93 -13.06 -5.44 -9.68
N TYR A 94 -12.65 -6.25 -8.69
CA TYR A 94 -12.48 -7.68 -8.85
C TYR A 94 -13.80 -8.37 -9.24
N SER A 95 -14.90 -8.03 -8.57
CA SER A 95 -16.23 -8.55 -8.89
C SER A 95 -16.68 -8.17 -10.30
N LEU A 96 -16.43 -6.93 -10.72
CA LEU A 96 -16.74 -6.44 -12.07
C LEU A 96 -15.94 -7.19 -13.14
N VAL A 97 -14.63 -7.36 -12.95
CA VAL A 97 -13.78 -8.08 -13.90
C VAL A 97 -14.15 -9.56 -13.97
N ARG A 98 -14.41 -10.21 -12.82
CA ARG A 98 -14.82 -11.62 -12.77
C ARG A 98 -16.17 -11.85 -13.43
N THR A 99 -17.12 -10.93 -13.25
CA THR A 99 -18.43 -11.00 -13.91
C THR A 99 -18.29 -10.83 -15.43
N ARG A 100 -17.47 -9.88 -15.90
CA ARG A 100 -17.19 -9.69 -17.34
C ARG A 100 -16.48 -10.91 -17.93
N SER A 101 -15.50 -11.48 -17.23
CA SER A 101 -14.80 -12.70 -17.66
C SER A 101 -15.75 -13.89 -17.80
N ARG A 102 -16.64 -14.12 -16.83
CA ARG A 102 -17.63 -15.22 -16.88
C ARG A 102 -18.60 -15.08 -18.05
N ARG A 103 -19.08 -13.87 -18.34
CA ARG A 103 -19.95 -13.58 -19.50
C ARG A 103 -19.24 -13.82 -20.84
N LEU A 104 -17.94 -13.52 -20.92
CA LEU A 104 -17.14 -13.74 -22.14
C LEU A 104 -16.84 -15.23 -22.40
N THR A 105 -16.61 -16.04 -21.36
CA THR A 105 -16.47 -17.50 -21.50
C THR A 105 -17.74 -18.17 -22.02
N PHE A 106 -18.92 -17.63 -21.68
CA PHE A 106 -20.20 -18.13 -22.18
C PHE A 106 -20.46 -17.79 -23.66
N ARG A 107 -19.78 -16.77 -24.21
CA ARG A 107 -20.04 -16.21 -25.56
C ARG A 107 -19.06 -16.68 -26.66
N LYS A 108 -18.26 -17.73 -26.46
CA LYS A 108 -17.25 -18.34 -27.38
C LYS A 108 -17.05 -17.60 -28.73
N ASN A 109 -15.94 -16.85 -28.88
CA ASN A 109 -15.07 -16.77 -30.10
C ASN A 109 -14.05 -15.61 -30.13
N THR A 110 -13.73 -14.94 -29.02
CA THR A 110 -12.72 -13.85 -29.06
C THR A 110 -11.51 -14.15 -28.16
N PHE A 111 -10.52 -14.87 -28.72
CA PHE A 111 -9.26 -15.21 -28.06
C PHE A 111 -8.50 -13.97 -27.52
N LYS A 112 -8.60 -12.82 -28.21
CA LYS A 112 -8.02 -11.54 -27.76
C LYS A 112 -8.67 -10.97 -26.48
N ALA A 113 -9.98 -11.11 -26.30
CA ALA A 113 -10.70 -10.57 -25.14
C ALA A 113 -10.41 -11.38 -23.86
N SER A 114 -10.29 -12.70 -23.99
CA SER A 114 -9.89 -13.60 -22.90
C SER A 114 -8.49 -13.28 -22.37
N ARG A 115 -7.49 -13.11 -23.25
CA ARG A 115 -6.12 -12.76 -22.84
C ARG A 115 -5.98 -11.39 -22.14
N SER A 116 -6.76 -10.38 -22.56
CA SER A 116 -6.76 -9.06 -21.91
C SER A 116 -7.37 -9.11 -20.50
N SER A 117 -8.44 -9.90 -20.33
CA SER A 117 -9.08 -10.13 -19.03
C SER A 117 -8.16 -10.88 -18.06
N GLU A 118 -7.42 -11.89 -18.53
CA GLU A 118 -6.45 -12.63 -17.71
C GLU A 118 -5.31 -11.73 -17.21
N LYS A 119 -4.71 -10.90 -18.06
CA LYS A 119 -3.68 -9.93 -17.66
C LYS A 119 -4.20 -8.94 -16.61
N SER A 120 -5.41 -8.43 -16.83
CA SER A 120 -6.10 -7.52 -15.90
C SER A 120 -6.35 -8.17 -14.53
N LEU A 121 -6.74 -9.45 -14.52
CA LEU A 121 -7.02 -10.22 -13.31
C LEU A 121 -5.74 -10.60 -12.55
N ALA A 122 -4.65 -10.87 -13.28
CA ALA A 122 -3.33 -11.09 -12.69
C ALA A 122 -2.78 -9.82 -11.98
N LEU A 123 -2.90 -8.65 -12.62
CA LEU A 123 -2.53 -7.37 -12.01
C LEU A 123 -3.37 -7.07 -10.75
N LEU A 124 -4.67 -7.36 -10.77
CA LEU A 124 -5.53 -7.22 -9.59
C LEU A 124 -5.14 -8.15 -8.46
N LYS A 125 -4.83 -9.42 -8.76
CA LYS A 125 -4.36 -10.39 -7.74
C LYS A 125 -3.12 -9.88 -7.03
N THR A 126 -2.14 -9.34 -7.76
CA THR A 126 -0.95 -8.73 -7.15
C THR A 126 -1.31 -7.63 -6.16
N VAL A 127 -2.22 -6.72 -6.53
CA VAL A 127 -2.56 -5.61 -5.63
C VAL A 127 -3.36 -6.09 -4.41
N ILE A 128 -4.24 -7.08 -4.57
CA ILE A 128 -4.93 -7.70 -3.43
C ILE A 128 -3.90 -8.32 -2.48
N ILE A 129 -2.90 -9.03 -2.99
CA ILE A 129 -1.82 -9.60 -2.17
C ILE A 129 -1.07 -8.49 -1.41
N VAL A 130 -0.65 -7.43 -2.11
CA VAL A 130 0.03 -6.27 -1.47
C VAL A 130 -0.84 -5.66 -0.37
N LEU A 131 -2.13 -5.45 -0.64
CA LEU A 131 -3.06 -4.86 0.32
C LEU A 131 -3.29 -5.77 1.53
N SER A 132 -3.43 -7.09 1.32
CA SER A 132 -3.58 -8.06 2.40
C SER A 132 -2.35 -8.12 3.30
N VAL A 133 -1.15 -8.11 2.72
CA VAL A 133 0.11 -8.06 3.49
C VAL A 133 0.18 -6.75 4.28
N PHE A 134 -0.15 -5.62 3.64
CA PHE A 134 -0.19 -4.33 4.33
C PHE A 134 -1.13 -4.35 5.53
N ILE A 135 -2.37 -4.82 5.36
CA ILE A 135 -3.34 -4.90 6.46
C ILE A 135 -2.85 -5.86 7.55
N ALA A 136 -2.31 -7.03 7.21
CA ALA A 136 -1.82 -8.00 8.19
C ALA A 136 -0.66 -7.44 9.03
N CYS A 137 0.23 -6.64 8.43
CA CYS A 137 1.35 -6.04 9.14
C CYS A 137 0.96 -4.81 9.97
N TRP A 138 0.00 -4.01 9.52
CA TRP A 138 -0.37 -2.74 10.16
C TRP A 138 -1.56 -2.83 11.12
N ALA A 139 -2.50 -3.78 10.91
CA ALA A 139 -3.68 -3.92 11.75
C ALA A 139 -3.36 -4.19 13.23
N PRO A 140 -2.37 -5.04 13.59
CA PRO A 140 -2.00 -5.24 14.99
C PRO A 140 -1.60 -3.95 15.70
N LEU A 141 -0.85 -3.07 15.01
CA LEU A 141 -0.45 -1.76 15.53
C LEU A 141 -1.67 -0.83 15.65
N PHE A 142 -2.56 -0.77 14.66
CA PHE A 142 -3.78 0.05 14.74
C PHE A 142 -4.71 -0.38 15.88
N ILE A 143 -4.84 -1.68 16.12
CA ILE A 143 -5.61 -2.21 17.26
C ILE A 143 -4.94 -1.79 18.57
N LEU A 144 -3.62 -1.90 18.68
CA LEU A 144 -2.87 -1.46 19.87
C LEU A 144 -3.05 0.04 20.14
N LEU A 145 -3.02 0.88 19.10
CA LEU A 145 -3.24 2.33 19.22
C LEU A 145 -4.67 2.66 19.66
N LEU A 146 -5.68 1.93 19.18
CA LEU A 146 -7.06 2.08 19.64
C LEU A 146 -7.22 1.66 21.11
N LEU A 147 -6.54 0.59 21.52
CA LEU A 147 -6.50 0.17 22.92
C LEU A 147 -5.84 1.23 23.82
N ASP A 148 -4.76 1.86 23.38
CA ASP A 148 -4.09 2.93 24.12
C ASP A 148 -4.96 4.19 24.30
N VAL A 149 -5.79 4.52 23.30
CA VAL A 149 -6.77 5.61 23.43
C VAL A 149 -7.81 5.29 24.50
N GLY A 150 -8.31 4.05 24.55
CA GLY A 150 -9.34 3.62 25.51
C GLY A 150 -8.82 3.23 26.89
N CYS A 151 -7.52 2.96 27.03
CA CYS A 151 -6.91 2.52 28.29
C CYS A 151 -6.42 3.70 29.13
N LYS A 152 -6.49 3.57 30.47
CA LYS A 152 -5.85 4.55 31.36
C LYS A 152 -4.32 4.44 31.23
N VAL A 153 -3.63 5.55 31.49
CA VAL A 153 -2.17 5.61 31.37
C VAL A 153 -1.53 4.59 32.31
N LYS A 154 -0.61 3.76 31.78
CA LYS A 154 0.13 2.71 32.52
C LYS A 154 -0.72 1.58 33.14
N THR A 155 -1.94 1.33 32.66
CA THR A 155 -2.76 0.21 33.18
C THR A 155 -2.75 -1.04 32.30
N CYS A 156 -2.54 -0.91 30.99
CA CYS A 156 -2.56 -2.04 30.06
C CYS A 156 -1.15 -2.54 29.76
N ASP A 157 -0.76 -3.71 30.28
CA ASP A 157 0.60 -4.27 30.10
C ASP A 157 0.98 -4.50 28.64
N ILE A 158 0.00 -4.83 27.79
CA ILE A 158 0.22 -5.08 26.35
C ILE A 158 0.77 -3.85 25.61
N LEU A 159 0.50 -2.63 26.08
CA LEU A 159 0.99 -1.39 25.46
C LEU A 159 2.52 -1.26 25.57
N PHE A 160 3.13 -1.83 26.61
CA PHE A 160 4.60 -1.83 26.78
C PHE A 160 5.31 -2.80 25.84
N LYS A 161 4.57 -3.67 25.14
CA LYS A 161 5.09 -4.60 24.14
C LYS A 161 5.00 -4.05 22.71
N VAL A 162 4.85 -2.72 22.57
CA VAL A 162 4.72 -2.00 21.29
C VAL A 162 5.81 -2.34 20.26
N GLU A 163 7.04 -2.61 20.71
CA GLU A 163 8.19 -2.86 19.83
C GLU A 163 7.93 -3.98 18.83
N TYR A 164 7.29 -5.08 19.25
CA TYR A 164 6.96 -6.20 18.35
C TYR A 164 5.99 -5.78 17.25
N PHE A 165 5.00 -4.94 17.58
CA PHE A 165 4.01 -4.44 16.64
C PHE A 165 4.62 -3.43 15.66
N LEU A 166 5.54 -2.59 16.14
CA LEU A 166 6.30 -1.66 15.29
C LEU A 166 7.22 -2.40 14.33
N VAL A 167 7.96 -3.40 14.80
CA VAL A 167 8.82 -4.22 13.94
C VAL A 167 8.00 -4.88 12.83
N LEU A 168 6.84 -5.46 13.17
CA LEU A 168 5.95 -6.05 12.16
C LEU A 168 5.47 -5.02 11.13
N ALA A 169 5.09 -3.82 11.55
CA ALA A 169 4.69 -2.74 10.66
C ALA A 169 5.84 -2.25 9.76
N VAL A 170 7.07 -2.20 10.29
CA VAL A 170 8.28 -1.81 9.53
C VAL A 170 8.66 -2.86 8.50
N LEU A 171 8.55 -4.16 8.84
CA LEU A 171 8.86 -5.27 7.92
C LEU A 171 8.02 -5.21 6.63
N ASN A 172 6.80 -4.66 6.68
CA ASN A 172 5.99 -4.43 5.49
C ASN A 172 6.73 -3.61 4.41
N SER A 173 7.55 -2.63 4.79
CA SER A 173 8.34 -1.85 3.84
C SER A 173 9.29 -2.74 3.01
N GLY A 174 9.88 -3.76 3.64
CA GLY A 174 10.77 -4.74 3.00
C GLY A 174 10.04 -5.80 2.16
N THR A 175 8.73 -5.98 2.37
CA THR A 175 7.94 -6.92 1.54
C THR A 175 7.64 -6.37 0.15
N ASN A 176 7.60 -5.04 -0.03
CA ASN A 176 7.24 -4.44 -1.32
C ASN A 176 8.17 -4.87 -2.48
N PRO A 177 9.52 -4.79 -2.37
CA PRO A 177 10.42 -5.30 -3.42
C PRO A 177 10.25 -6.80 -3.72
N ILE A 178 10.02 -7.62 -2.68
CA ILE A 178 9.81 -9.07 -2.82
C ILE A 178 8.53 -9.33 -3.62
N ILE A 179 7.43 -8.66 -3.27
CA ILE A 179 6.16 -8.82 -3.97
C ILE A 179 6.30 -8.38 -5.43
N TYR A 180 6.94 -7.25 -5.70
CA TYR A 180 7.10 -6.77 -7.08
C TYR A 180 7.98 -7.69 -7.93
N THR A 181 9.07 -8.23 -7.38
CA THR A 181 9.95 -9.17 -8.09
C THR A 181 9.29 -10.53 -8.33
N LEU A 182 8.42 -11.00 -7.43
CA LEU A 182 7.71 -12.26 -7.61
C LEU A 182 6.50 -12.14 -8.55
N THR A 183 5.80 -11.02 -8.52
CA THR A 183 4.51 -10.86 -9.22
C THR A 183 4.62 -10.17 -10.59
N ASN A 184 5.65 -9.36 -10.82
CA ASN A 184 5.85 -8.65 -12.08
C ASN A 184 7.06 -9.20 -12.85
N LYS A 185 6.79 -9.94 -13.93
CA LYS A 185 7.81 -10.57 -14.78
C LYS A 185 8.76 -9.56 -15.44
N GLU A 186 8.30 -8.34 -15.73
CA GLU A 186 9.13 -7.30 -16.34
C GLU A 186 10.11 -6.71 -15.32
N MET A 187 9.61 -6.36 -14.12
CA MET A 187 10.47 -5.97 -12.98
C MET A 187 11.48 -7.05 -12.65
N ARG A 188 11.07 -8.32 -12.59
CA ARG A 188 11.97 -9.44 -12.34
C ARG A 188 13.09 -9.53 -13.36
N ARG A 189 12.77 -9.39 -14.66
CA ARG A 189 13.76 -9.41 -15.74
C ARG A 189 14.75 -8.24 -15.63
N ALA A 190 14.26 -7.04 -15.34
CA ALA A 190 15.11 -5.87 -15.14
C ALA A 190 16.05 -6.08 -13.94
N PHE A 191 15.54 -6.59 -12.82
CA PHE A 191 16.32 -6.89 -11.62
C PHE A 191 17.39 -7.96 -11.89
N THR A 192 17.03 -9.06 -12.57
CA THR A 192 18.00 -10.09 -12.97
C THR A 192 19.04 -9.56 -13.94
N ARG A 193 18.67 -8.63 -14.83
CA ARG A 193 19.60 -8.03 -15.80
C ARG A 193 20.65 -7.16 -15.10
N ILE A 194 20.23 -6.35 -14.12
CA ILE A 194 21.14 -5.55 -13.28
C ILE A 194 22.10 -6.47 -12.50
N MET A 195 21.58 -7.51 -11.85
CA MET A 195 22.40 -8.48 -11.11
C MET A 195 23.33 -9.30 -12.01
N SER A 196 22.94 -9.55 -13.28
CA SER A 196 23.78 -10.24 -14.26
C SER A 196 24.85 -9.35 -14.89
N CYS A 197 24.67 -8.03 -14.94
CA CYS A 197 25.75 -7.11 -15.35
C CYS A 197 26.89 -7.03 -14.32
N CYS A 198 26.65 -7.43 -13.07
CA CYS A 198 27.70 -7.66 -12.07
C CYS A 198 28.44 -9.00 -12.27
N LYS A 199 28.01 -9.84 -13.22
CA LYS A 199 28.84 -10.94 -13.73
C LYS A 199 29.63 -10.37 -14.90
N CYS A 200 30.92 -10.07 -14.68
CA CYS A 200 31.83 -9.75 -15.77
C CYS A 200 31.68 -10.78 -16.90
N PRO A 201 31.73 -10.38 -18.19
CA PRO A 201 31.99 -11.34 -19.24
C PRO A 201 33.30 -12.03 -18.87
N ARG A 202 33.28 -13.36 -18.68
CA ARG A 202 34.52 -14.13 -18.75
C ARG A 202 35.09 -13.83 -20.13
N GLY A 203 36.20 -13.11 -20.16
CA GLY A 203 36.92 -12.86 -21.41
C GLY A 203 37.23 -14.22 -22.03
N ASP A 204 36.70 -14.44 -23.23
CA ASP A 204 37.16 -15.52 -24.09
C ASP A 204 38.62 -15.22 -24.43
N THR A 205 39.54 -15.92 -23.77
CA THR A 205 40.88 -16.18 -24.31
C THR A 205 40.70 -17.10 -25.50
N THR A 206 40.55 -16.54 -26.70
CA THR A 206 40.84 -17.24 -27.95
C THR A 206 42.06 -16.60 -28.59
N GLY A 207 43.04 -17.46 -28.86
CA GLY A 207 44.41 -17.09 -29.16
C GLY A 207 44.62 -16.50 -30.55
N LYS A 208 45.76 -15.83 -30.66
CA LYS A 208 46.61 -15.81 -31.84
C LYS A 208 48.04 -16.03 -31.39
#